data_AF-A0A0T6APN4-F1
#
_entry.id   AF-A0A0T6APN4-F1
#
_cell.length_a   1.000
_cell.length_b   1.000
_cell.length_c   1.000
_cell.angle_alpha   90.00
_cell.angle_beta   90.00
_cell.angle_gamma   90.00
#
_symmetry.space_group_name_H-M   'P 1'
#
loop_
_entity.id
_entity.type
_entity.pdbx_description
1 polymer ?
#
loop_
_entity_poly.entity_id
_entity_poly.type
_entity_poly.pdbx_seq_one_letter_code
_entity_poly.pdbx_strand_id
1 'polypeptide(L)' 'MTGIPEGNEYIVVNRAHGRMLTHSAAEIVVRHFPPLISDEPAPRGGEDRAPSPLEYILVALCA' A
#
# COMPACT_ATOMS: atom_id res chain seq x y z
N MET A 1 11.20 7.91 -41.47
CA MET A 1 11.68 8.71 -40.32
C MET A 1 10.54 8.76 -39.31
N THR A 2 10.49 7.78 -38.42
CA THR A 2 9.46 7.66 -37.35
C THR A 2 10.20 7.56 -36.03
N GLY A 3 10.54 8.72 -35.45
CA GLY A 3 11.21 8.79 -34.16
C GLY A 3 10.20 8.57 -33.04
N ILE A 4 10.39 7.49 -32.26
CA ILE A 4 9.83 7.39 -30.92
C ILE A 4 10.77 8.21 -30.03
N PRO A 5 10.30 9.20 -29.27
CA PRO A 5 11.15 9.93 -28.35
C PRO A 5 11.65 8.97 -27.25
N GLU A 6 12.96 8.91 -27.05
CA GLU A 6 13.56 8.25 -25.89
C GLU A 6 13.00 8.91 -24.62
N GLY A 7 12.07 8.24 -23.96
CA GLY A 7 11.43 8.75 -22.74
C GLY A 7 11.10 7.61 -21.82
N ASN A 8 11.87 7.44 -20.73
CA ASN A 8 11.38 6.99 -19.42
C ASN A 8 12.46 6.72 -18.34
N GLU A 9 13.75 7.00 -18.56
CA GLU A 9 14.78 6.58 -17.60
C GLU A 9 14.63 7.15 -16.16
N TYR A 10 13.82 8.18 -15.98
CA TYR A 10 13.60 8.82 -14.67
C TYR A 10 12.25 8.51 -14.01
N ILE A 11 11.36 7.72 -14.65
CA ILE A 11 10.05 7.42 -14.07
C ILE A 11 10.11 6.09 -13.31
N VAL A 12 9.89 6.16 -12.00
CA VAL A 12 9.71 4.98 -11.14
C VAL A 12 8.22 4.85 -10.79
N VAL A 13 7.63 3.70 -11.12
CA VAL A 13 6.21 3.41 -10.82
C VAL A 13 6.12 2.40 -9.68
N ASN A 14 5.54 2.83 -8.56
CA ASN A 14 5.16 1.94 -7.46
C ASN A 14 3.74 1.40 -7.69
N ARG A 15 3.53 0.10 -7.46
CA ARG A 15 2.22 -0.56 -7.56
C ARG A 15 1.95 -1.39 -6.33
N ALA A 16 0.72 -1.33 -5.84
CA ALA A 16 0.17 -2.18 -4.81
C ALA A 16 -1.26 -2.58 -5.18
N HIS A 17 -1.70 -3.74 -4.71
CA HIS A 17 -3.07 -4.22 -4.84
C HIS A 17 -3.67 -4.41 -3.46
N GLY A 18 -4.93 -4.06 -3.30
CA GLY A 18 -5.63 -4.17 -2.02
C GLY A 18 -6.92 -4.97 -2.16
N ARG A 19 -7.23 -5.80 -1.16
CA ARG A 19 -8.52 -6.47 -0.98
C ARG A 19 -9.04 -6.19 0.42
N MET A 20 -10.24 -5.63 0.49
CA MET A 20 -10.95 -5.43 1.75
C MET A 20 -11.31 -6.81 2.36
N LEU A 21 -10.97 -7.00 3.63
CA LEU A 21 -11.27 -8.23 4.39
C LEU A 21 -12.52 -8.06 5.25
N THR A 22 -12.60 -6.92 5.92
CA THR A 22 -13.74 -6.47 6.73
C THR A 22 -13.99 -5.00 6.45
N HIS A 23 -14.97 -4.40 7.11
CA HIS A 23 -15.23 -2.96 7.00
C HIS A 23 -14.05 -2.06 7.47
N SER A 24 -13.13 -2.61 8.26
CA SER A 24 -12.01 -1.89 8.88
C SER A 24 -10.63 -2.48 8.55
N ALA A 25 -10.57 -3.63 7.88
CA ALA A 25 -9.32 -4.32 7.55
C ALA A 25 -9.15 -4.60 6.06
N ALA A 26 -7.91 -4.55 5.59
CA ALA A 26 -7.53 -4.85 4.22
C ALA A 26 -6.22 -5.65 4.14
N GLU A 27 -6.15 -6.53 3.15
CA GLU A 27 -4.94 -7.23 2.71
C GLU A 27 -4.31 -6.45 1.55
N ILE A 28 -3.01 -6.15 1.65
CA ILE A 28 -2.28 -5.32 0.70
C ILE A 28 -1.07 -6.11 0.18
N VAL A 29 -0.93 -6.20 -1.14
CA VAL A 29 0.17 -6.91 -1.80
C VAL A 29 1.01 -5.93 -2.59
N VAL A 30 2.32 -5.94 -2.33
CA VAL A 30 3.32 -5.13 -3.04
C VAL A 30 4.32 -6.06 -3.71
N ARG A 31 4.38 -6.01 -5.05
CA ARG A 31 5.22 -6.90 -5.87
C ARG A 31 4.99 -8.38 -5.52
N HIS A 32 6.01 -9.07 -5.01
CA HIS A 32 6.00 -10.50 -4.67
C HIS A 32 6.21 -10.76 -3.18
N PHE A 33 6.15 -9.72 -2.33
CA PHE A 33 6.29 -9.89 -0.89
C PHE A 33 5.03 -10.51 -0.27
N PRO A 34 5.16 -11.14 0.90
CA PRO A 34 4.00 -11.56 1.68
C PRO A 34 3.00 -10.41 1.86
N PRO A 35 1.69 -10.70 1.89
CA PRO A 35 0.68 -9.68 2.09
C PRO A 35 0.86 -8.95 3.43
N LEU A 36 0.67 -7.64 3.40
CA LEU A 36 0.52 -6.82 4.59
C LEU A 36 -0.95 -6.79 4.98
N ILE A 37 -1.23 -6.88 6.27
CA ILE A 37 -2.57 -6.60 6.80
C ILE A 37 -2.56 -5.17 7.34
N SER A 38 -3.63 -4.43 7.06
CA SER A 38 -3.95 -3.20 7.75
C SER A 38 -5.30 -3.34 8.42
N ASP A 39 -5.44 -2.82 9.64
CA ASP A 39 -6.66 -2.80 10.44
C ASP A 39 -6.67 -1.53 11.30
N GLU A 40 -7.83 -1.10 11.75
CA GLU A 40 -7.95 0.06 12.64
C GLU A 40 -8.00 -0.38 14.11
N PRO A 41 -7.66 0.50 15.07
CA PRO A 41 -7.89 0.23 16.48
C PRO A 41 -9.39 0.31 16.80
N ALA A 42 -9.80 -0.32 17.90
CA ALA A 42 -11.21 -0.39 18.32
C ALA A 42 -11.95 0.98 18.38
N PRO A 43 -11.34 2.09 18.85
CA PRO A 43 -11.99 3.42 18.83
C PRO A 43 -12.34 3.95 17.44
N ARG A 44 -11.78 3.34 16.38
CA ARG A 44 -12.06 3.65 14.97
C ARG A 44 -12.84 2.54 14.26
N GLY A 45 -13.38 1.57 15.02
CA GLY A 45 -14.21 0.48 14.51
C GLY A 45 -13.43 -0.74 13.99
N GLY A 46 -12.11 -0.80 14.19
CA GLY A 46 -11.35 -1.99 13.82
C GLY A 46 -11.17 -2.98 14.96
N GLU A 47 -10.40 -4.04 14.69
CA GLU A 47 -10.17 -5.14 15.63
C GLU A 47 -8.74 -5.14 16.19
N ASP A 48 -7.94 -4.10 15.92
CA ASP A 48 -6.58 -3.93 16.44
C ASP A 48 -5.63 -5.13 16.13
N ARG A 49 -5.80 -5.73 14.95
CA ARG A 49 -5.02 -6.93 14.53
C ARG A 49 -3.74 -6.61 13.77
N ALA A 50 -3.61 -5.37 13.30
CA ALA A 50 -2.50 -4.90 12.48
C ALA A 50 -2.41 -3.36 12.52
N PRO A 51 -1.31 -2.75 12.07
CA PRO A 51 -1.21 -1.29 11.98
C PRO A 51 -2.29 -0.69 11.08
N SER A 52 -2.76 0.49 11.47
CA SER A 52 -3.68 1.30 10.69
C SER A 52 -3.05 1.79 9.39
N PRO A 53 -3.87 2.12 8.38
CA PRO A 53 -3.36 2.71 7.15
C PRO A 53 -2.53 3.97 7.41
N LEU A 54 -2.93 4.78 8.40
CA LEU A 54 -2.20 5.99 8.79
C LEU A 54 -0.84 5.67 9.42
N GLU A 55 -0.74 4.62 10.24
CA GLU A 55 0.54 4.20 10.81
C GLU A 55 1.49 3.68 9.72
N TYR A 56 0.98 2.95 8.71
CA TYR A 56 1.79 2.57 7.55
C TYR A 56 2.31 3.78 6.75
N ILE A 57 1.50 4.84 6.60
CA ILE A 57 1.95 6.09 5.97
C ILE A 57 3.08 6.74 6.78
N LEU A 58 2.97 6.76 8.11
CA LEU A 58 4.02 7.30 8.97
C LEU A 58 5.31 6.48 8.88
N VAL A 59 5.21 5.15 8.86
CA VAL A 59 6.36 4.26 8.62
C VAL A 59 7.02 4.57 7.28
N ALA A 60 6.24 4.71 6.21
CA ALA A 60 6.75 5.03 4.88
C ALA A 60 7.41 6.42 4.80
N LEU A 61 6.94 7.38 5.60
CA LEU A 61 7.52 8.72 5.67
C LEU A 61 8.85 8.75 6.45
N CYS A 62 8.98 7.90 7.47
CA CYS A 62 10.17 7.86 8.32
C CYS A 62 11.35 7.08 7.71
N ALA A 63 11.10 6.20 6.74
CA ALA A 63 12.10 5.36 6.08
C ALA A 63 12.73 6.06 4.85
#